data_AF-A0AAP2PD27-F1
#
_entry.id   AF-A0AAP2PD27-F1
#
_cell.length_a   1.000
_cell.length_b   1.000
_cell.length_c   1.000
_cell.angle_alpha   90.00
_cell.angle_beta   90.00
_cell.angle_gamma   90.00
#
_symmetry.space_group_name_H-M   'P 1'
#
loop_
_entity.id
_entity.type
_entity.pdbx_description
1 polymer ?
#
loop_
_entity_poly.entity_id
_entity_poly.type
_entity_poly.pdbx_seq_one_letter_code
_entity_poly.pdbx_strand_id
1 'polypeptide(L)'
;MNSLPKHEFFKRVRQDHQTELVEDYVEEIAHLHNRHGEARASDLAECFGVSTAAVSKMVARLKRDGLVIARPYRGIFLTELGESLAERVANRHVVVLDTLRKLGVPEDIARADSEGIEHHCSDETVAAMRRFLERS
;
A
#
# COMPACT_ATOMS: atom_id res chain seq x y z
N MET A 1 -14.23 -11.75 -27.96
CA MET A 1 -13.86 -11.08 -26.71
C MET A 1 -13.99 -9.58 -26.93
N ASN A 2 -15.03 -8.94 -26.41
CA ASN A 2 -15.18 -7.49 -26.54
C ASN A 2 -14.20 -6.80 -25.59
N SER A 3 -13.18 -6.15 -26.15
CA SER A 3 -12.29 -5.27 -25.41
C SER A 3 -13.07 -4.09 -24.83
N LEU A 4 -12.78 -3.71 -23.59
CA LEU A 4 -13.35 -2.51 -22.98
C LEU A 4 -13.09 -1.27 -23.88
N PRO A 5 -14.04 -0.33 -23.98
CA PRO A 5 -13.81 0.96 -24.60
C PRO A 5 -12.55 1.63 -24.05
N LYS A 6 -11.72 2.21 -24.94
CA LYS A 6 -10.40 2.78 -24.59
C LYS A 6 -10.43 3.76 -23.41
N HIS A 7 -11.49 4.55 -23.27
CA HIS A 7 -11.65 5.51 -22.17
C HIS A 7 -11.94 4.83 -20.82
N GLU A 8 -12.70 3.74 -20.79
CA GLU A 8 -12.97 2.95 -19.58
C GLU A 8 -11.73 2.20 -19.14
N PHE A 9 -10.95 1.67 -20.09
CA PHE A 9 -9.67 1.05 -19.82
C PHE A 9 -8.72 2.02 -19.09
N PHE A 10 -8.51 3.22 -19.65
CA PHE A 10 -7.66 4.22 -19.00
C PHE A 10 -8.22 4.72 -17.67
N LYS A 11 -9.56 4.73 -17.49
CA LYS A 11 -10.17 5.07 -16.20
C LYS A 11 -9.82 4.03 -15.15
N ARG A 12 -9.94 2.74 -15.47
CA ARG A 12 -9.60 1.64 -14.57
C ARG A 12 -8.13 1.68 -14.16
N VAL A 13 -7.21 1.74 -15.13
CA VAL A 13 -5.75 1.79 -14.84
C VAL A 13 -5.40 2.96 -13.91
N ARG A 14 -6.01 4.13 -14.11
CA ARG A 14 -5.79 5.28 -13.21
C ARG A 14 -6.36 5.06 -11.81
N GLN A 15 -7.49 4.38 -11.68
CA GLN A 15 -8.09 4.08 -10.39
C GLN A 15 -7.27 3.04 -9.62
N ASP A 16 -6.75 2.02 -10.30
CA ASP A 16 -5.91 0.99 -9.71
C ASP A 16 -4.62 1.61 -9.17
N HIS A 17 -3.91 2.39 -10.00
CA HIS A 17 -2.71 3.12 -9.58
C HIS A 17 -2.98 4.15 -8.46
N GLN A 18 -4.16 4.76 -8.45
CA GLN A 18 -4.55 5.66 -7.37
C GLN A 18 -4.86 4.96 -6.06
N THR A 19 -5.20 3.68 -6.10
CA THR A 19 -5.46 2.83 -4.93
C THR A 19 -4.14 2.34 -4.36
N GLU A 20 -3.25 1.81 -5.21
CA GLU A 20 -1.86 1.47 -4.89
C GLU A 20 -1.17 2.61 -4.14
N LEU A 21 -1.12 3.81 -4.72
CA LEU A 21 -0.51 4.96 -4.06
C LEU A 21 -1.15 5.36 -2.72
N VAL A 22 -2.42 5.01 -2.49
CA VAL A 22 -3.06 5.26 -1.19
C VAL A 22 -2.62 4.21 -0.17
N GLU A 23 -2.56 2.95 -0.60
CA GLU A 23 -2.08 1.82 0.19
C GLU A 23 -0.61 2.01 0.62
N ASP A 24 0.28 2.35 -0.33
CA ASP A 24 1.70 2.64 -0.06
C ASP A 24 1.85 3.73 1.01
N TYR A 25 1.08 4.81 0.90
CA TYR A 25 1.19 5.92 1.84
C TYR A 25 0.70 5.56 3.24
N VAL A 26 -0.39 4.81 3.37
CA VAL A 26 -0.86 4.44 4.72
C VAL A 26 0.07 3.43 5.38
N GLU A 27 0.64 2.51 4.60
CA GLU A 27 1.63 1.55 5.08
C GLU A 27 2.91 2.27 5.53
N GLU A 28 3.46 3.18 4.71
CA GLU A 28 4.67 3.92 5.07
C GLU A 28 4.44 4.85 6.28
N ILE A 29 3.25 5.46 6.40
CA ILE A 29 2.88 6.24 7.60
C ILE A 29 2.86 5.33 8.84
N ALA A 30 2.31 4.11 8.74
CA ALA A 30 2.33 3.14 9.85
C ALA A 30 3.77 2.74 10.21
N HIS A 31 4.62 2.47 9.22
CA HIS A 31 6.02 2.13 9.43
C HIS A 31 6.80 3.25 10.12
N LEU A 32 6.69 4.49 9.63
CA LEU A 32 7.34 5.65 10.24
C LEU A 32 6.83 5.90 11.66
N HIS A 33 5.53 5.75 11.90
CA HIS A 33 4.96 5.87 13.24
C HIS A 33 5.53 4.82 14.20
N ASN A 34 5.63 3.56 13.77
CA ASN A 34 6.21 2.48 14.58
C ASN A 34 7.70 2.67 14.85
N ARG A 35 8.46 3.29 13.94
CA ARG A 35 9.91 3.50 14.08
C ARG A 35 10.28 4.77 14.84
N HIS A 36 9.52 5.85 14.65
CA HIS A 36 9.89 7.20 15.09
C HIS A 36 8.83 7.90 15.97
N GLY A 37 7.65 7.29 16.14
CA GLY A 37 6.54 7.85 16.90
C GLY A 37 5.68 8.87 16.13
N GLU A 38 6.12 9.31 14.94
CA GLU A 38 5.40 10.23 14.06
C GLU A 38 5.89 10.08 12.61
N ALA A 39 5.01 10.34 11.65
CA ALA A 39 5.38 10.47 10.24
C ALA A 39 5.44 11.95 9.84
N ARG A 40 6.54 12.39 9.23
CA ARG A 40 6.67 13.76 8.70
C ARG A 40 6.60 13.75 7.17
N ALA A 41 6.14 14.86 6.62
CA ALA A 41 6.07 15.03 5.16
C ALA A 41 7.44 15.01 4.48
N SER A 42 8.51 15.39 5.20
CA SER A 42 9.90 15.26 4.74
C SER A 42 10.31 13.80 4.56
N ASP A 43 9.96 12.97 5.55
CA ASP A 43 10.37 11.58 5.61
C ASP A 43 9.64 10.80 4.51
N LEU A 44 8.33 11.04 4.36
CA LEU A 44 7.54 10.49 3.24
C LEU A 44 8.09 10.94 1.88
N ALA A 45 8.51 12.21 1.74
CA ALA A 45 9.07 12.71 0.49
C ALA A 45 10.39 12.01 0.14
N GLU A 46 11.23 11.76 1.14
CA GLU A 46 12.48 11.01 1.00
C GLU A 46 12.21 9.54 0.65
N CYS A 47 11.34 8.85 1.40
CA CYS A 47 10.99 7.44 1.16
C CYS A 47 10.44 7.22 -0.27
N PHE A 48 9.52 8.07 -0.71
CA PHE A 48 8.91 7.94 -2.04
C PHE A 48 9.72 8.60 -3.17
N GLY A 49 10.82 9.31 -2.86
CA GLY A 49 11.61 10.03 -3.87
C GLY A 49 10.82 11.13 -4.60
N VAL A 50 9.86 11.77 -3.93
CA VAL A 50 8.99 12.81 -4.49
C VAL A 50 9.15 14.16 -3.77
N SER A 51 8.56 15.22 -4.32
CA SER A 51 8.56 16.52 -3.64
C SER A 51 7.61 16.54 -2.43
N THR A 52 7.94 17.36 -1.42
CA THR A 52 7.04 17.63 -0.28
C THR A 52 5.69 18.22 -0.70
N ALA A 53 5.63 18.92 -1.84
CA ALA A 53 4.38 19.39 -2.44
C ALA A 53 3.50 18.24 -2.95
N ALA A 54 4.11 17.20 -3.55
CA ALA A 54 3.40 15.99 -3.96
C ALA A 54 2.85 15.22 -2.74
N VAL A 55 3.68 15.05 -1.70
CA VAL A 55 3.25 14.46 -0.42
C VAL A 55 2.09 15.25 0.17
N SER A 56 2.17 16.58 0.21
CA SER A 56 1.11 17.44 0.76
C SER A 56 -0.22 17.25 0.02
N LYS A 57 -0.17 17.10 -1.30
CA LYS A 57 -1.35 16.81 -2.13
C LYS A 57 -1.94 15.43 -1.80
N MET A 58 -1.10 14.41 -1.62
CA MET A 58 -1.56 13.07 -1.24
C MET A 58 -2.15 13.06 0.17
N VAL A 59 -1.48 13.66 1.15
CA VAL A 59 -1.98 13.78 2.53
C VAL A 59 -3.31 14.52 2.57
N ALA A 60 -3.50 15.56 1.77
CA ALA A 60 -4.79 16.26 1.66
C ALA A 60 -5.90 15.34 1.11
N ARG A 61 -5.57 14.44 0.19
CA ARG A 61 -6.50 13.40 -0.31
C ARG A 61 -6.80 12.38 0.79
N LEU A 62 -5.78 11.78 1.42
CA LEU A 62 -5.96 10.81 2.50
C LEU A 62 -6.81 11.39 3.65
N LYS A 63 -6.63 12.68 3.96
CA LYS A 63 -7.44 13.38 4.97
C LYS A 63 -8.91 13.50 4.52
N ARG A 64 -9.16 13.80 3.25
CA ARG A 64 -10.53 13.83 2.69
C ARG A 64 -11.18 12.45 2.74
N ASP A 65 -10.39 11.41 2.49
CA ASP A 65 -10.83 10.02 2.48
C ASP A 65 -10.93 9.44 3.91
N GLY A 66 -10.62 10.23 4.95
CA GLY A 66 -10.76 9.85 6.35
C GLY A 66 -9.67 8.92 6.88
N LEU A 67 -8.58 8.72 6.14
CA LEU A 67 -7.50 7.78 6.46
C LEU A 67 -6.44 8.39 7.38
N VAL A 68 -6.25 9.71 7.35
CA VAL A 68 -5.22 10.39 8.14
C VAL A 68 -5.72 11.65 8.83
N ILE A 69 -5.06 11.98 9.93
CA ILE A 69 -5.15 13.28 10.61
C ILE A 69 -3.76 13.89 10.63
N ALA A 70 -3.62 15.06 9.99
CA ALA A 70 -2.42 15.87 10.09
C ALA A 70 -2.61 16.98 11.14
N ARG A 71 -1.67 17.08 12.09
CA ARG A 71 -1.68 18.14 13.12
C ARG A 71 -0.55 19.14 12.86
N PRO A 72 -0.82 20.46 12.94
CA PRO A 72 0.25 21.45 12.87
C PRO A 72 1.36 21.12 13.86
N TYR A 73 2.62 21.16 13.40
CA TYR A 73 3.83 20.95 14.21
C TYR A 73 4.00 19.56 14.87
N ARG A 74 3.13 18.58 14.58
CA ARG A 74 3.13 17.26 15.24
C ARG A 74 3.28 16.06 14.32
N GLY A 75 3.03 16.21 13.01
CA GLY A 75 3.12 15.10 12.05
C GLY A 75 1.78 14.58 11.54
N ILE A 76 1.86 13.51 10.76
CA ILE A 76 0.76 12.83 10.09
C ILE A 76 0.50 11.52 10.84
N PHE A 77 -0.75 11.27 11.19
CA PHE A 77 -1.18 10.09 11.93
C PHE A 77 -2.30 9.39 11.16
N LEU A 78 -2.34 8.06 11.21
CA LEU A 78 -3.48 7.31 10.72
C LEU A 78 -4.70 7.54 11.62
N THR A 79 -5.89 7.46 11.03
CA THR A 79 -7.13 7.22 11.79
C THR A 79 -7.31 5.72 12.01
N GLU A 80 -8.31 5.30 12.79
CA GLU A 80 -8.68 3.88 12.89
C GLU A 80 -8.95 3.24 11.51
N LEU A 81 -9.55 4.01 10.58
CA LEU A 81 -9.78 3.56 9.21
C LEU A 81 -8.46 3.41 8.44
N GLY A 82 -7.53 4.34 8.62
CA GLY A 82 -6.18 4.28 8.03
C GLY A 82 -5.36 3.12 8.59
N GLU A 83 -5.40 2.89 9.89
CA GLU A 83 -4.73 1.75 10.55
C GLU A 83 -5.29 0.42 10.04
N SER A 84 -6.61 0.30 9.95
CA SER A 84 -7.25 -0.90 9.39
C SER A 84 -6.85 -1.16 7.94
N LEU A 85 -6.67 -0.11 7.14
CA LEU A 85 -6.20 -0.23 5.76
C LEU A 85 -4.72 -0.64 5.72
N ALA A 86 -3.86 0.02 6.49
CA ALA A 86 -2.44 -0.31 6.57
C ALA A 86 -2.22 -1.76 7.04
N GLU A 87 -2.95 -2.21 8.05
CA GLU A 87 -2.91 -3.60 8.53
C GLU A 87 -3.37 -4.58 7.45
N ARG A 88 -4.41 -4.23 6.67
CA ARG A 88 -4.87 -5.07 5.56
C ARG A 88 -3.80 -5.20 4.47
N VAL A 89 -3.14 -4.10 4.11
CA VAL A 89 -2.07 -4.07 3.09
C VAL A 89 -0.88 -4.91 3.57
N ALA A 90 -0.36 -4.65 4.77
CA ALA A 90 0.73 -5.41 5.35
C ALA A 90 0.43 -6.92 5.46
N ASN A 91 -0.81 -7.29 5.78
CA ASN A 91 -1.23 -8.69 5.80
C ASN A 91 -1.23 -9.33 4.39
N ARG A 92 -1.55 -8.57 3.34
CA ARG A 92 -1.49 -9.04 1.96
C ARG A 92 -0.03 -9.21 1.53
N HIS A 93 0.85 -8.25 1.84
CA HIS A 93 2.29 -8.35 1.63
C HIS A 93 2.84 -9.67 2.17
N VAL A 94 2.58 -9.96 3.45
CA VAL A 94 3.06 -11.17 4.12
C VAL A 94 2.56 -12.44 3.42
N VAL A 95 1.28 -12.50 3.03
CA VAL A 95 0.73 -13.68 2.35
C VAL A 95 1.39 -13.89 0.98
N VAL A 96 1.62 -12.81 0.22
CA VAL A 96 2.29 -12.89 -1.08
C VAL A 96 3.74 -13.32 -0.90
N LEU A 97 4.48 -12.65 -0.02
CA LEU A 97 5.88 -12.94 0.30
C LEU A 97 6.07 -14.41 0.73
N ASP A 98 5.29 -14.89 1.70
CA ASP A 98 5.40 -16.26 2.19
C ASP A 98 5.03 -17.27 1.12
N THR A 99 4.10 -16.93 0.22
CA THR A 99 3.78 -17.77 -0.93
C THR A 99 4.97 -17.87 -1.87
N LEU A 100 5.61 -16.75 -2.22
CA LEU A 100 6.79 -16.73 -3.09
C LEU A 100 7.96 -17.52 -2.46
N ARG A 101 8.20 -17.34 -1.16
CA ARG A 101 9.18 -18.15 -0.40
C ARG A 101 8.88 -19.63 -0.49
N LYS A 102 7.62 -20.03 -0.30
CA LYS A 102 7.19 -21.44 -0.38
C LYS A 102 7.31 -22.01 -1.78
N LEU A 103 7.18 -21.19 -2.82
CA LEU A 103 7.46 -21.55 -4.21
C LEU A 103 8.97 -21.71 -4.50
N GLY A 104 9.85 -21.35 -3.55
CA GLY A 104 11.30 -21.46 -3.69
C GLY A 104 11.95 -20.24 -4.35
N VAL A 105 11.26 -19.10 -4.41
CA VAL A 105 11.84 -17.84 -4.89
C VAL A 105 12.91 -17.38 -3.88
N PRO A 106 14.11 -16.97 -4.35
CA PRO A 106 15.16 -16.43 -3.47
C PRO A 106 14.64 -15.27 -2.63
N GLU A 107 15.10 -15.17 -1.38
CA GLU A 107 14.55 -14.28 -0.36
C GLU A 107 14.60 -12.78 -0.74
N ASP A 108 15.64 -12.33 -1.41
CA ASP A 108 15.76 -10.97 -1.94
C ASP A 108 14.75 -10.68 -3.05
N ILE A 109 14.58 -11.64 -3.98
CA ILE A 109 13.60 -11.54 -5.07
C ILE A 109 12.18 -11.63 -4.53
N ALA A 110 11.90 -12.54 -3.60
CA ALA A 110 10.57 -12.71 -3.02
C ALA A 110 10.10 -11.43 -2.32
N ARG A 111 10.99 -10.74 -1.60
CA ARG A 111 10.70 -9.42 -1.00
C ARG A 111 10.47 -8.34 -2.04
N ALA A 112 11.34 -8.25 -3.04
CA ALA A 112 11.20 -7.23 -4.09
C ALA A 112 9.94 -7.44 -4.95
N ASP A 113 9.56 -8.69 -5.19
CA ASP A 113 8.38 -9.02 -5.99
C ASP A 113 7.09 -8.90 -5.19
N SER A 114 7.09 -9.20 -3.88
CA SER A 114 5.91 -9.02 -3.03
C SER A 114 5.50 -7.55 -2.97
N GLU A 115 6.48 -6.65 -2.85
CA GLU A 115 6.34 -5.21 -3.04
C GLU A 115 5.78 -4.95 -4.46
N GLY A 116 4.48 -4.65 -4.56
CA GLY A 116 3.80 -4.41 -5.83
C GLY A 116 2.83 -5.52 -6.26
N ILE A 117 3.19 -6.81 -6.15
CA ILE A 117 2.24 -7.90 -6.47
C ILE A 117 1.00 -7.82 -5.57
N GLU A 118 1.19 -7.45 -4.31
CA GLU A 118 0.09 -7.34 -3.36
C GLU A 118 -1.00 -6.34 -3.74
N HIS A 119 -0.68 -5.23 -4.42
CA HIS A 119 -1.66 -4.23 -4.85
C HIS A 119 -2.44 -4.68 -6.09
N HIS A 120 -1.87 -5.62 -6.86
CA HIS A 120 -2.43 -6.09 -8.12
C HIS A 120 -3.17 -7.43 -8.00
N CYS A 121 -3.04 -8.13 -6.88
CA CYS A 121 -3.81 -9.34 -6.61
C CYS A 121 -5.26 -9.03 -6.25
N SER A 122 -6.21 -9.83 -6.72
CA SER A 122 -7.57 -9.76 -6.17
C SER A 122 -7.63 -10.37 -4.76
N ASP A 123 -8.65 -10.03 -3.98
CA ASP A 123 -8.88 -10.64 -2.67
C ASP A 123 -9.01 -12.17 -2.76
N GLU A 124 -9.63 -12.69 -3.83
CA GLU A 124 -9.74 -14.13 -4.07
C GLU A 124 -8.39 -14.79 -4.30
N THR A 125 -7.46 -14.07 -4.96
CA THR A 125 -6.10 -14.54 -5.23
C THR A 125 -5.31 -14.62 -3.94
N VAL A 126 -5.34 -13.57 -3.11
CA VAL A 126 -4.68 -13.57 -1.79
C VAL A 126 -5.29 -14.63 -0.88
N ALA A 127 -6.61 -14.82 -0.90
CA ALA A 127 -7.26 -15.88 -0.13
C ALA A 127 -6.85 -17.29 -0.60
N ALA A 128 -6.62 -17.50 -1.90
CA ALA A 128 -6.12 -18.76 -2.43
C ALA A 128 -4.67 -19.02 -2.00
N MET A 129 -3.82 -17.99 -2.05
CA MET A 129 -2.44 -18.05 -1.53
C MET A 129 -2.42 -18.41 -0.05
N ARG A 130 -3.26 -17.77 0.77
CA ARG A 130 -3.38 -18.10 2.21
C ARG A 130 -3.74 -19.57 2.44
N ARG A 131 -4.75 -20.10 1.72
CA ARG A 131 -5.11 -21.52 1.79
C ARG A 131 -3.99 -22.45 1.32
N PHE A 132 -3.17 -22.03 0.37
CA PHE A 132 -2.00 -22.78 -0.09
C PHE A 132 -0.91 -22.83 0.99
N LEU A 133 -0.70 -21.72 1.71
CA LEU A 133 0.22 -21.67 2.85
C LEU A 133 -0.21 -22.62 3.98
N GLU A 134 -1.50 -22.66 4.32
CA GLU A 134 -2.07 -23.51 5.38
C GLU A 134 -2.01 -25.03 5.10
N ARG A 135 -1.89 -25.45 3.84
CA ARG A 135 -1.98 -26.85 3.40
C ARG A 135 -0.64 -27.60 3.38
N SER A 136 0.46 -27.01 3.83
CA SER A 136 1.76 -27.72 3.86
C SER A 136 2.50 -27.49 5.15
#